data_AF-A0A3D1AD63-F1
#
_entry.id   AF-A0A3D1AD63-F1
#
_cell.length_a   1.000
_cell.length_b   1.000
_cell.length_c   1.000
_cell.angle_alpha   90.00
_cell.angle_beta   90.00
_cell.angle_gamma   90.00
#
_symmetry.space_group_name_H-M   'P 1'
#
loop_
_entity.id
_entity.type
_entity.pdbx_description
1 polymer ?
#
loop_
_entity_poly.entity_id
_entity_poly.type
_entity_poly.pdbx_seq_one_letter_code
_entity_poly.pdbx_strand_id
1 'polypeptide(L)'
;MQRNKEKQTTCNTQKGVKVGTGYASEACRKVGVSRTVFETAKKKRKEGGALTKMEIEVLLVYDELINEANRKIELLTQKND
;
A
#
# COMPACT_ATOMS: atom_id res chain seq x y z
N MET A 1 -8.01 20.31 -44.07
CA MET A 1 -8.41 18.91 -43.79
C MET A 1 -7.28 18.28 -42.96
N GLN A 2 -7.35 18.31 -41.62
CA GLN A 2 -7.68 17.16 -40.73
C GLN A 2 -6.65 16.00 -40.83
N ARG A 3 -6.09 15.38 -39.79
CA ARG A 3 -6.38 15.29 -38.35
C ARG A 3 -5.21 14.58 -37.63
N ASN A 4 -4.98 14.98 -36.38
CA ASN A 4 -4.44 14.29 -35.19
C ASN A 4 -3.61 13.00 -35.33
N LYS A 5 -2.43 13.00 -34.70
CA LYS A 5 -1.89 11.84 -33.97
C LYS A 5 -1.57 12.27 -32.54
N GLU A 6 -2.63 12.54 -31.78
CA GLU A 6 -2.55 12.49 -30.33
C GLU A 6 -2.11 11.07 -29.97
N LYS A 7 -0.89 10.94 -29.44
CA LYS A 7 -0.49 9.74 -28.72
C LYS A 7 -1.32 9.71 -27.43
N GLN A 8 -2.54 9.21 -27.55
CA GLN A 8 -3.27 8.57 -26.46
C GLN A 8 -2.35 7.48 -25.92
N THR A 9 -1.57 7.85 -24.90
CA THR A 9 -0.89 6.87 -24.06
C THR A 9 -1.97 6.40 -23.11
N THR A 10 -2.79 5.46 -23.60
CA THR A 10 -3.73 4.72 -22.78
C THR A 10 -2.92 3.95 -21.75
N CYS A 11 -2.88 4.46 -20.52
CA CYS A 11 -2.39 3.70 -19.37
C CYS A 11 -3.43 2.63 -19.00
N ASN A 12 -3.65 1.69 -19.91
CA ASN A 12 -4.37 0.47 -19.62
C ASN A 12 -3.37 -0.56 -19.09
N THR A 13 -3.26 -0.68 -17.77
CA THR A 13 -2.77 -1.90 -17.13
C THR A 13 -3.62 -2.17 -15.89
N GLN A 14 -4.85 -2.62 -16.13
CA GLN A 14 -5.53 -3.54 -15.23
C GLN A 14 -4.75 -4.87 -15.21
N LYS A 15 -3.78 -5.01 -14.30
CA LYS A 15 -3.28 -6.30 -13.81
C LYS A 15 -2.88 -6.19 -12.34
N GLY A 16 -3.85 -6.46 -11.46
CA GLY A 16 -3.59 -6.95 -10.11
C GLY A 16 -2.67 -6.11 -9.22
N VAL A 17 -3.01 -4.83 -9.00
CA VAL A 17 -2.55 -4.14 -7.79
C VAL A 17 -3.21 -4.87 -6.62
N LYS A 18 -2.56 -5.92 -6.11
CA LYS A 18 -2.92 -6.51 -4.83
C LYS A 18 -2.94 -5.35 -3.86
N VAL A 19 -4.11 -5.01 -3.35
CA VAL A 19 -4.35 -3.80 -2.54
C VAL A 19 -3.34 -3.69 -1.37
N GLY A 20 -2.66 -4.77 -0.96
CA GLY A 20 -1.57 -4.74 0.02
C GLY A 20 -0.15 -4.36 -0.47
N THR A 21 0.23 -4.50 -1.74
CA THR A 21 1.64 -4.26 -2.17
C THR A 21 2.00 -2.77 -2.24
N GLY A 22 1.02 -1.92 -2.54
CA GLY A 22 1.17 -0.46 -2.54
C GLY A 22 1.44 0.09 -1.14
N TYR A 23 0.60 -0.27 -0.16
CA TYR A 23 0.76 0.18 1.24
C TYR A 23 2.05 -0.29 1.88
N ALA A 24 2.48 -1.49 1.54
CA ALA A 24 3.70 -2.04 2.10
C ALA A 24 4.96 -1.31 1.60
N SER A 25 4.94 -0.84 0.34
CA SER A 25 6.00 0.01 -0.23
C SER A 25 5.96 1.44 0.36
N GLU A 26 4.76 1.98 0.52
CA GLU A 26 4.52 3.28 1.16
C GLU A 26 5.00 3.32 2.62
N ALA A 27 4.68 2.29 3.40
CA ALA A 27 5.12 2.16 4.79
C ALA A 27 6.65 2.10 4.90
N CYS A 28 7.30 1.30 4.04
CA CYS A 28 8.76 1.24 3.97
C CYS A 28 9.37 2.62 3.68
N ARG A 29 8.78 3.38 2.74
CA ARG A 29 9.24 4.74 2.39
C ARG A 29 9.07 5.73 3.54
N LYS A 30 7.92 5.69 4.24
CA LYS A 30 7.63 6.59 5.37
C LYS A 30 8.57 6.36 6.56
N VAL A 31 8.90 5.11 6.86
CA VAL A 31 9.79 4.75 7.98
C VAL A 31 11.27 4.81 7.58
N GLY A 32 11.58 4.78 6.28
CA GLY A 32 12.97 4.78 5.79
C GLY A 32 13.66 3.42 5.91
N VAL A 33 12.90 2.33 5.77
CA VAL A 33 13.41 0.95 5.85
C VAL A 33 13.28 0.22 4.53
N SER A 34 14.07 -0.84 4.34
CA SER A 34 13.99 -1.66 3.13
C SER A 34 12.76 -2.59 3.17
N ARG A 35 12.35 -3.04 1.97
CA ARG A 35 11.28 -4.05 1.82
C ARG A 35 11.58 -5.32 2.61
N THR A 36 12.86 -5.70 2.71
CA THR A 36 13.31 -6.88 3.47
C THR A 36 12.96 -6.74 4.95
N VAL A 37 13.15 -5.56 5.56
CA VAL A 37 12.80 -5.32 6.97
C VAL A 37 11.32 -5.56 7.21
N PHE A 38 10.45 -5.11 6.30
CA PHE A 38 9.01 -5.36 6.41
C PHE A 38 8.65 -6.84 6.30
N GLU A 39 9.22 -7.59 5.35
CA GLU A 39 8.94 -9.02 5.21
C GLU A 39 9.49 -9.83 6.40
N THR A 40 10.67 -9.47 6.91
CA THR A 40 11.22 -10.04 8.15
C THR A 40 10.32 -9.74 9.35
N ALA A 41 9.84 -8.50 9.49
CA ALA A 41 8.90 -8.11 10.53
C ALA A 41 7.61 -8.94 10.46
N LYS A 42 7.04 -9.12 9.27
CA LYS A 42 5.86 -9.97 9.06
C LYS A 42 6.10 -11.43 9.43
N LYS A 43 7.24 -11.98 9.03
CA LYS A 43 7.62 -13.36 9.38
C LYS A 43 7.75 -13.53 10.89
N LYS A 44 8.49 -12.64 11.55
CA LYS A 44 8.66 -12.63 13.02
C LYS A 44 7.32 -12.50 13.75
N ARG A 45 6.44 -11.59 13.31
CA ARG A 45 5.09 -11.43 13.89
C ARG A 45 4.27 -12.73 13.82
N LYS A 46 4.40 -13.49 12.72
CA LYS A 46 3.72 -14.79 12.55
C LYS A 46 4.33 -15.89 13.43
N GLU A 47 5.65 -15.89 13.57
CA GLU A 47 6.40 -16.89 14.33
C GLU A 47 6.48 -16.58 15.84
N GLY A 48 5.94 -15.44 16.29
CA GLY A 48 6.03 -14.99 17.68
C GLY A 48 7.42 -14.47 18.07
N GLY A 49 8.25 -14.12 17.09
CA GLY A 49 9.59 -13.57 17.31
C GLY A 49 9.56 -12.11 17.76
N ALA A 50 10.56 -11.73 18.56
CA ALA A 50 10.73 -10.34 19.00
C ALA A 50 11.02 -9.41 17.81
N LEU A 51 10.29 -8.29 17.76
CA LEU A 51 10.42 -7.26 16.74
C LEU A 51 11.33 -6.13 17.25
N THR A 52 12.18 -5.62 16.37
CA THR A 52 12.95 -4.40 16.62
C THR A 52 12.05 -3.17 16.51
N LYS A 53 12.51 -2.02 17.03
CA LYS A 53 11.78 -0.75 16.93
C LYS A 53 11.36 -0.43 15.49
N MET A 54 12.28 -0.56 14.54
CA MET A 54 12.02 -0.30 13.11
C MET A 54 11.01 -1.28 12.49
N GLU A 55 11.06 -2.55 12.90
CA GLU A 55 10.12 -3.59 12.45
C GLU A 55 8.71 -3.34 13.00
N ILE A 56 8.58 -2.85 14.23
CA ILE A 56 7.30 -2.44 14.82
C ILE A 56 6.76 -1.22 14.06
N GLU A 57 7.60 -0.21 13.85
CA GLU A 57 7.21 1.06 13.23
C GLU A 57 6.70 0.86 11.80
N VAL A 58 7.39 0.05 10.98
CA VAL A 58 6.93 -0.24 9.61
C VAL A 58 5.62 -1.03 9.56
N LEU A 59 5.37 -1.90 10.53
CA LEU A 59 4.10 -2.63 10.63
C LEU A 59 2.95 -1.72 11.08
N LEU A 60 3.20 -0.81 12.02
CA LEU A 60 2.21 0.17 12.47
C LEU A 60 1.79 1.09 11.34
N VAL A 61 2.76 1.68 10.62
CA VAL A 61 2.46 2.56 9.47
C VAL A 61 1.71 1.80 8.38
N TYR A 62 2.06 0.53 8.14
CA TYR A 62 1.31 -0.31 7.20
C TYR A 62 -0.15 -0.52 7.61
N ASP A 63 -0.40 -0.83 8.89
CA ASP A 63 -1.75 -1.04 9.42
C ASP A 63 -2.56 0.28 9.40
N GLU A 64 -1.94 1.43 9.69
CA GLU A 64 -2.56 2.76 9.57
C GLU A 64 -3.02 3.08 8.15
N LEU A 65 -2.17 2.81 7.15
CA LEU A 65 -2.50 3.06 5.75
C LEU A 65 -3.70 2.22 5.27
N ILE A 66 -3.79 0.96 5.71
CA ILE A 66 -4.94 0.10 5.42
C ILE A 66 -6.20 0.63 6.10
N ASN A 67 -6.09 1.02 7.38
CA ASN A 67 -7.24 1.53 8.13
C ASN A 67 -7.75 2.87 7.57
N GLU A 68 -6.85 3.74 7.11
CA GLU A 68 -7.22 4.97 6.41
C GLU A 68 -7.96 4.67 5.09
N ALA A 69 -7.45 3.71 4.31
CA ALA A 69 -8.10 3.30 3.06
C ALA A 69 -9.50 2.72 3.31
N ASN A 70 -9.64 1.84 4.30
CA ASN A 70 -10.93 1.25 4.67
C ASN A 70 -11.93 2.32 5.12
N ARG A 71 -11.51 3.29 5.95
CA ARG A 71 -12.36 4.42 6.37
C ARG A 71 -12.82 5.27 5.19
N LYS A 72 -11.94 5.54 4.21
CA LYS A 72 -12.33 6.27 3.00
C LYS A 72 -13.35 5.51 2.17
N ILE A 73 -13.17 4.19 2.03
CA ILE A 73 -14.13 3.33 1.34
C ILE A 73 -15.49 3.38 2.04
N GLU A 74 -15.53 3.20 3.36
CA GLU A 74 -16.76 3.26 4.15
C GLU A 74 -17.50 4.60 4.01
N LEU A 75 -16.79 5.73 4.09
CA LEU A 75 -17.35 7.07 3.88
C LEU A 75 -17.88 7.30 2.47
N LEU A 76 -17.25 6.69 1.45
CA LEU A 76 -17.73 6.76 0.07
C LEU A 76 -18.99 5.92 -0.12
N THR A 77 -19.10 4.78 0.55
CA THR A 77 -20.28 3.91 0.48
C THR A 77 -21.49 4.57 1.16
N GLN A 78 -21.31 5.18 2.34
CA GLN A 78 -22.40 5.84 3.09
C GLN A 78 -22.96 7.11 2.42
N LYS A 79 -22.25 7.71 1.46
CA LYS A 79 -22.73 8.91 0.74
C LYS A 79 -23.63 8.60 -0.47
N ASN A 80 -23.84 7.32 -0.78
CA ASN A 80 -24.63 6.87 -1.93
C ASN A 80 -25.96 6.19 -1.53
N ASP A 81 -26.31 6.18 -0.25
CA ASP A 81 -27.64 5.86 0.30
C ASP A 81 -28.39 7.15 0.64
#